data_AF-A0A978U2K4-F1
#
_entry.id   AF-A0A978U2K4-F1
#
_cell.length_a   1.000
_cell.length_b   1.000
_cell.length_c   1.000
_cell.angle_alpha   90.00
_cell.angle_beta   90.00
_cell.angle_gamma   90.00
#
_symmetry.space_group_name_H-M   'P 1'
#
loop_
_entity.id
_entity.type
_entity.pdbx_description
1 polymer ?
#
loop_
_entity_poly.entity_id
_entity_poly.type
_entity_poly.pdbx_seq_one_letter_code
_entity_poly.pdbx_strand_id
1 'polypeptide(L)'
;MSGSYKATGINLKGVAIGESDRLLTILTKEQGLVRAVAPGARKHQSTLRGRSELFVVNRLLIVQGRSLDKVIQAESLESFPGLSQDLRKLTAAQYVVEVVLGQALSHQPQEELFNALCEHLHRLEQTPAAETLAVLTHAVFHLLKLAGVAPEVHRCCVSQEPLTPNFADPQWRIGFHAGVGGTVTLPVLDRLMGKRPNRTNCDLVDADQINSQPAVLEFLNLAENRGQWVASPEAAIASSHQVSESPVRYRVRSAPRSKSGAGEPVVKLDAIELFLLQQLSQLDWLNLETAWVSAALPSRTTWQNSAETPSIPQHVWLSLEKALRCYAQYHLERSIQSASLIDTCFSAQP
;
A
#
# COMPACT_ATOMS: atom_id res chain seq x y z
N MET A 1 0.77 -37.56 6.81
CA MET A 1 0.04 -37.61 5.52
C MET A 1 0.03 -36.18 4.98
N SER A 2 0.56 -35.93 3.78
CA SER A 2 0.47 -34.61 3.15
C SER A 2 -0.97 -34.40 2.67
N GLY A 3 -1.71 -33.48 3.28
CA GLY A 3 -3.06 -33.14 2.85
C GLY A 3 -3.05 -32.44 1.48
N SER A 4 -4.12 -32.60 0.71
CA SER A 4 -4.38 -31.76 -0.46
C SER A 4 -5.48 -30.76 -0.15
N TYR A 5 -5.37 -29.54 -0.67
CA TYR A 5 -6.40 -28.51 -0.53
C TYR A 5 -6.66 -27.82 -1.86
N LYS A 6 -7.85 -27.22 -1.98
CA LYS A 6 -8.23 -26.38 -3.11
C LYS A 6 -8.05 -24.92 -2.74
N ALA A 7 -7.58 -24.12 -3.69
CA ALA A 7 -7.46 -22.68 -3.50
C ALA A 7 -7.66 -21.95 -4.83
N THR A 8 -8.24 -20.75 -4.78
CA THR A 8 -8.31 -19.84 -5.93
C THR A 8 -7.22 -18.80 -5.75
N GLY A 9 -6.32 -18.69 -6.74
CA GLY A 9 -5.16 -17.80 -6.59
C GLY A 9 -4.57 -17.30 -7.89
N ILE A 10 -3.82 -16.21 -7.78
CA ILE A 10 -3.14 -15.52 -8.88
C ILE A 10 -1.63 -15.64 -8.72
N ASN A 11 -0.94 -15.95 -9.82
CA ASN A 11 0.51 -16.07 -9.83
C ASN A 11 1.17 -14.69 -9.79
N LEU A 12 1.93 -14.43 -8.72
CA LEU A 12 2.63 -13.16 -8.49
C LEU A 12 4.10 -13.20 -8.95
N LYS A 13 4.73 -14.37 -8.81
CA LYS A 13 6.13 -14.57 -9.17
C LYS A 13 6.33 -16.00 -9.66
N GLY A 14 7.14 -16.17 -10.70
CA GLY A 14 7.58 -17.46 -11.20
C GLY A 14 9.10 -17.51 -11.33
N VAL A 15 9.73 -18.54 -10.78
CA VAL A 15 11.17 -18.78 -10.91
C VAL A 15 11.39 -20.19 -11.46
N ALA A 16 12.25 -20.34 -12.46
CA ALA A 16 12.61 -21.66 -12.96
C ALA A 16 13.35 -22.47 -11.88
N ILE A 17 12.98 -23.73 -11.71
CA ILE A 17 13.65 -24.66 -10.81
C ILE A 17 13.93 -25.97 -11.55
N GLY A 18 15.18 -26.40 -11.50
CA GLY A 18 15.65 -27.51 -12.33
C GLY A 18 15.40 -27.29 -13.82
N GLU A 19 15.25 -28.38 -14.56
CA GLU A 19 15.13 -28.33 -16.02
C GLU A 19 13.70 -28.00 -16.48
N SER A 20 12.70 -28.53 -15.78
CA SER A 20 11.32 -28.57 -16.28
C SER A 20 10.30 -27.85 -15.39
N ASP A 21 10.67 -27.44 -14.19
CA ASP A 21 9.70 -27.02 -13.18
C ASP A 21 9.73 -25.50 -12.97
N ARG A 22 8.67 -24.96 -12.38
CA ARG A 22 8.60 -23.56 -11.96
C ARG A 22 8.15 -23.46 -10.51
N LEU A 23 8.82 -22.63 -9.73
CA LEU A 23 8.43 -22.26 -8.38
C LEU A 23 7.55 -21.02 -8.46
N LEU A 24 6.31 -21.15 -8.02
CA LEU A 24 5.32 -20.09 -8.03
C LEU A 24 5.17 -19.49 -6.63
N THR A 25 5.04 -18.17 -6.58
CA THR A 25 4.46 -17.46 -5.43
C THR A 25 3.07 -17.03 -5.83
N ILE A 26 2.07 -17.53 -5.12
CA ILE A 26 0.66 -17.42 -5.48
C ILE A 26 -0.05 -16.72 -4.33
N LEU A 27 -0.79 -15.64 -4.62
CA LEU A 27 -1.75 -15.10 -3.66
C LEU A 27 -3.06 -15.84 -3.83
N THR A 28 -3.52 -16.49 -2.77
CA THR A 28 -4.77 -17.25 -2.75
C THR A 28 -5.80 -16.59 -1.83
N LYS A 29 -7.09 -16.74 -2.17
CA LYS A 29 -8.18 -16.25 -1.31
C LYS A 29 -8.17 -16.95 0.05
N GLU A 30 -7.95 -18.26 0.06
CA GLU A 30 -8.21 -19.14 1.19
C GLU A 30 -7.01 -19.30 2.13
N GLN A 31 -5.78 -19.26 1.59
CA GLN A 31 -4.55 -19.54 2.36
C GLN A 31 -3.54 -18.38 2.32
N GLY A 32 -3.87 -17.28 1.66
CA GLY A 32 -2.97 -16.15 1.49
C GLY A 32 -1.81 -16.48 0.58
N LEU A 33 -0.59 -16.04 0.93
CA LEU A 33 0.60 -16.36 0.14
C LEU A 33 0.98 -17.85 0.27
N VAL A 34 1.10 -18.49 -0.89
CA VAL A 34 1.51 -19.89 -1.03
C VAL A 34 2.73 -19.96 -1.96
N ARG A 35 3.73 -20.75 -1.56
CA ARG A 35 4.87 -21.09 -2.42
C ARG A 35 4.75 -22.54 -2.87
N ALA A 36 4.51 -22.74 -4.16
CA ALA A 36 4.26 -24.06 -4.71
C ALA A 36 5.08 -24.33 -5.97
N VAL A 37 5.57 -25.56 -6.09
CA VAL A 37 6.19 -26.08 -7.31
C VAL A 37 5.11 -26.48 -8.29
N ALA A 38 5.20 -25.96 -9.52
CA ALA A 38 4.46 -26.42 -10.68
C ALA A 38 5.36 -27.40 -11.48
N PRO A 39 5.23 -28.71 -11.26
CA PRO A 39 6.10 -29.71 -11.87
C PRO A 39 5.86 -29.79 -13.38
N GLY A 40 6.94 -29.85 -14.16
CA GLY A 40 6.88 -29.95 -15.60
C GLY A 40 6.30 -28.71 -16.30
N ALA A 41 6.06 -27.59 -15.60
CA ALA A 41 5.45 -26.40 -16.18
C ALA A 41 6.20 -25.84 -17.40
N ARG A 42 7.52 -26.08 -17.51
CA ARG A 42 8.35 -25.60 -18.61
C ARG A 42 8.42 -26.58 -19.79
N LYS A 43 7.84 -27.79 -19.68
CA LYS A 43 7.79 -28.74 -20.81
C LYS A 43 6.83 -28.24 -21.88
N HIS A 44 7.18 -28.46 -23.15
CA HIS A 44 6.39 -27.99 -24.29
C HIS A 44 4.93 -28.46 -24.26
N GLN A 45 4.70 -29.73 -23.89
CA GLN A 45 3.38 -30.38 -23.84
C GLN A 45 2.72 -30.29 -22.45
N SER A 46 3.22 -29.44 -21.55
CA SER A 46 2.68 -29.36 -20.19
C SER A 46 1.35 -28.63 -20.13
N THR A 47 0.37 -29.25 -19.46
CA THR A 47 -0.90 -28.60 -19.12
C THR A 47 -0.71 -27.46 -18.12
N LEU A 48 0.38 -27.43 -17.36
CA LEU A 48 0.66 -26.38 -16.39
C LEU A 48 1.39 -25.17 -17.00
N ARG A 49 1.83 -25.22 -18.27
CA ARG A 49 2.67 -24.19 -18.88
C ARG A 49 2.06 -22.79 -18.82
N GLY A 50 0.97 -22.57 -19.55
CA GLY A 50 0.26 -21.28 -19.54
C GLY A 50 -0.31 -20.92 -18.16
N ARG A 51 -0.72 -21.94 -17.39
CA ARG A 51 -1.34 -21.77 -16.06
C ARG A 51 -0.35 -21.31 -14.99
N SER A 52 0.95 -21.46 -15.25
CA SER A 52 2.05 -21.07 -14.37
C SER A 52 2.69 -19.74 -14.79
N GLU A 53 2.12 -19.04 -15.78
CA GLU A 53 2.56 -17.69 -16.17
C GLU A 53 2.07 -16.65 -15.14
N LEU A 54 2.70 -15.47 -15.16
CA LEU A 54 2.34 -14.34 -14.30
C LEU A 54 0.93 -13.84 -14.63
N PHE A 55 0.24 -13.29 -13.62
CA PHE A 55 -1.08 -12.68 -13.78
C PHE A 55 -2.15 -13.65 -14.32
N VAL A 56 -2.00 -14.95 -14.04
CA VAL A 56 -3.02 -15.95 -14.33
C VAL A 56 -3.71 -16.35 -13.03
N VAL A 57 -5.04 -16.19 -13.01
CA VAL A 57 -5.91 -16.64 -11.93
C VAL A 57 -6.31 -18.08 -12.21
N ASN A 58 -6.07 -18.95 -11.24
CA ASN A 58 -6.40 -20.36 -11.35
C ASN A 58 -7.19 -20.84 -10.13
N ARG A 59 -8.09 -21.79 -10.36
CA ARG A 59 -8.52 -22.72 -9.33
C ARG A 59 -7.50 -23.86 -9.27
N LEU A 60 -6.88 -24.04 -8.11
CA LEU A 60 -5.73 -24.91 -7.90
C LEU A 60 -6.12 -26.08 -7.00
N LEU A 61 -5.56 -27.26 -7.30
CA LEU A 61 -5.45 -28.37 -6.36
C LEU A 61 -3.98 -28.50 -5.97
N ILE A 62 -3.70 -28.29 -4.69
CA ILE A 62 -2.35 -28.22 -4.15
C ILE A 62 -2.16 -29.32 -3.11
N VAL A 63 -1.04 -30.04 -3.18
CA VAL A 63 -0.60 -30.93 -2.11
C VAL A 63 0.38 -30.20 -1.22
N GLN A 64 0.08 -30.21 0.08
CA GLN A 64 0.90 -29.56 1.09
C GLN A 64 2.21 -30.33 1.26
N GLY A 65 3.33 -29.64 1.07
CA GLY A 65 4.65 -30.20 1.28
C GLY A 65 5.19 -29.92 2.68
N ARG A 66 6.43 -30.35 2.94
CA ARG A 66 7.14 -29.97 4.18
C ARG A 66 7.67 -28.54 4.16
N SER A 67 8.10 -28.08 2.98
CA SER A 67 8.74 -26.78 2.77
C SER A 67 8.20 -26.04 1.57
N LEU A 68 7.86 -26.76 0.50
CA LEU A 68 7.22 -26.23 -0.70
C LEU A 68 6.02 -27.10 -1.02
N ASP A 69 4.91 -26.45 -1.31
CA ASP A 69 3.72 -27.12 -1.78
C ASP A 69 3.89 -27.53 -3.24
N LYS A 70 2.98 -28.36 -3.74
CA LYS A 70 3.02 -28.85 -5.12
C LYS A 70 1.67 -28.65 -5.79
N VAL A 71 1.65 -27.91 -6.89
CA VAL A 71 0.46 -27.78 -7.74
C VAL A 71 0.28 -29.10 -8.50
N ILE A 72 -0.88 -29.74 -8.30
CA ILE A 72 -1.23 -30.99 -9.00
C ILE A 72 -2.17 -30.70 -10.16
N GLN A 73 -3.12 -29.79 -9.97
CA GLN A 73 -4.04 -29.36 -11.02
C GLN A 73 -4.21 -27.85 -10.96
N ALA A 74 -4.43 -27.26 -12.14
CA ALA A 74 -4.78 -25.86 -12.29
C ALA A 74 -5.85 -25.75 -13.39
N GLU A 75 -6.92 -25.03 -13.08
CA GLU A 75 -7.97 -24.63 -14.00
C GLU A 75 -7.92 -23.11 -14.10
N SER A 76 -7.68 -22.57 -15.29
CA SER A 76 -7.59 -21.12 -15.47
C SER A 76 -8.97 -20.51 -15.45
N LEU A 77 -9.15 -19.49 -14.61
CA LEU A 77 -10.39 -18.75 -14.49
C LEU A 77 -10.31 -17.43 -15.26
N GLU A 78 -9.16 -16.75 -15.15
CA GLU A 78 -8.92 -15.45 -15.74
C GLU A 78 -7.42 -15.28 -15.99
N SER A 79 -7.06 -14.43 -16.96
CA SER A 79 -5.67 -14.06 -17.25
C SER A 79 -5.64 -12.66 -17.84
N PHE A 80 -4.53 -11.95 -17.63
CA PHE A 80 -4.34 -10.57 -18.10
C PHE A 80 -3.22 -10.48 -19.16
N PRO A 81 -3.37 -11.09 -20.36
CA PRO A 81 -2.32 -11.13 -21.37
C PRO A 81 -1.98 -9.76 -21.97
N GLY A 82 -2.92 -8.83 -22.00
CA GLY A 82 -2.75 -7.46 -22.50
C GLY A 82 -1.76 -6.64 -21.69
N LEU A 83 -1.56 -6.97 -20.41
CA LEU A 83 -0.51 -6.35 -19.59
C LEU A 83 0.88 -6.57 -20.19
N SER A 84 1.14 -7.73 -20.78
CA SER A 84 2.44 -8.07 -21.38
C SER A 84 2.66 -7.46 -22.76
N GLN A 85 1.62 -6.90 -23.38
CA GLN A 85 1.69 -6.32 -24.73
C GLN A 85 2.19 -4.87 -24.72
N ASP A 86 2.18 -4.21 -23.56
CA ASP A 86 2.68 -2.85 -23.38
C ASP A 86 3.63 -2.81 -22.17
N LEU A 87 4.86 -2.33 -22.38
CA LEU A 87 5.89 -2.30 -21.35
C LEU A 87 5.51 -1.42 -20.14
N ARG A 88 4.78 -0.31 -20.36
CA ARG A 88 4.31 0.58 -19.29
C ARG A 88 3.30 -0.15 -18.41
N LYS A 89 2.35 -0.87 -19.02
CA LYS A 89 1.34 -1.67 -18.31
C LYS A 89 1.97 -2.84 -17.58
N LEU A 90 2.88 -3.57 -18.22
CA LEU A 90 3.61 -4.68 -17.61
C LEU A 90 4.37 -4.23 -16.36
N THR A 91 5.08 -3.11 -16.47
CA THR A 91 5.86 -2.54 -15.37
C THR A 91 4.95 -2.10 -14.23
N ALA A 92 3.84 -1.42 -14.52
CA ALA A 92 2.87 -1.02 -13.50
C ALA A 92 2.21 -2.23 -12.82
N ALA A 93 1.85 -3.27 -13.57
CA ALA A 93 1.30 -4.50 -13.00
C ALA A 93 2.29 -5.20 -12.06
N GLN A 94 3.56 -5.29 -12.48
CA GLN A 94 4.61 -5.86 -11.63
C GLN A 94 4.81 -5.04 -10.36
N TYR A 95 4.71 -3.71 -10.45
CA TYR A 95 4.77 -2.79 -9.32
C TYR A 95 3.65 -3.07 -8.31
N VAL A 96 2.39 -3.11 -8.78
CA VAL A 96 1.24 -3.42 -7.93
C VAL A 96 1.42 -4.78 -7.24
N VAL A 97 1.91 -5.78 -7.98
CA VAL A 97 2.22 -7.10 -7.41
C VAL A 97 3.31 -7.04 -6.33
N GLU A 98 4.34 -6.22 -6.48
CA GLU A 98 5.37 -6.05 -5.46
C GLU A 98 4.85 -5.39 -4.18
N VAL A 99 3.95 -4.41 -4.31
CA VAL A 99 3.25 -3.81 -3.16
C VAL A 99 2.41 -4.86 -2.44
N VAL A 100 1.63 -5.65 -3.20
CA VAL A 100 0.84 -6.76 -2.65
C VAL A 100 1.72 -7.81 -1.95
N LEU A 101 2.84 -8.19 -2.56
CA LEU A 101 3.82 -9.11 -1.95
C LEU A 101 4.41 -8.55 -0.64
N GLY A 102 4.48 -7.23 -0.50
CA GLY A 102 4.96 -6.55 0.70
C GLY A 102 4.04 -6.71 1.92
N GLN A 103 2.73 -6.85 1.70
CA GLN A 103 1.72 -6.87 2.76
C GLN A 103 0.95 -8.18 2.89
N ALA A 104 0.98 -9.04 1.87
CA ALA A 104 0.24 -10.30 1.89
C ALA A 104 0.82 -11.29 2.93
N LEU A 105 -0.08 -11.92 3.68
CA LEU A 105 0.27 -12.86 4.75
C LEU A 105 0.08 -14.31 4.28
N SER A 106 0.85 -15.24 4.85
CA SER A 106 0.75 -16.68 4.58
C SER A 106 -0.16 -17.35 5.61
N HIS A 107 -0.79 -18.47 5.24
CA HIS A 107 -1.59 -19.32 6.14
C HIS A 107 -2.85 -18.67 6.72
N GLN A 108 -3.36 -17.64 6.07
CA GLN A 108 -4.61 -16.99 6.45
C GLN A 108 -5.35 -16.49 5.21
N PRO A 109 -6.69 -16.42 5.23
CA PRO A 109 -7.46 -15.88 4.12
C PRO A 109 -7.02 -14.44 3.77
N GLN A 110 -6.97 -14.15 2.47
CA GLN A 110 -6.57 -12.85 1.91
C GLN A 110 -7.51 -12.44 0.76
N GLU A 111 -8.81 -12.73 0.89
CA GLU A 111 -9.79 -12.51 -0.18
C GLU A 111 -9.89 -11.04 -0.60
N GLU A 112 -9.92 -10.10 0.34
CA GLU A 112 -9.99 -8.66 0.03
C GLU A 112 -8.77 -8.19 -0.78
N LEU A 113 -7.56 -8.57 -0.35
CA LEU A 113 -6.33 -8.24 -1.06
C LEU A 113 -6.25 -8.91 -2.44
N PHE A 114 -6.71 -10.17 -2.54
CA PHE A 114 -6.80 -10.88 -3.80
C PHE A 114 -7.73 -10.17 -4.79
N ASN A 115 -8.95 -9.82 -4.36
CA ASN A 115 -9.92 -9.14 -5.21
C ASN A 115 -9.41 -7.75 -5.63
N ALA A 116 -8.79 -7.00 -4.70
CA ALA A 116 -8.17 -5.71 -4.98
C ALA A 116 -7.06 -5.81 -6.03
N LEU A 117 -6.21 -6.84 -5.95
CA LEU A 117 -5.17 -7.06 -6.96
C LEU A 117 -5.78 -7.33 -8.34
N CYS A 118 -6.70 -8.30 -8.44
CA CYS A 118 -7.30 -8.65 -9.73
C CYS A 118 -7.98 -7.45 -10.39
N GLU A 119 -8.69 -6.64 -9.60
CA GLU A 119 -9.36 -5.43 -10.08
C GLU A 119 -8.36 -4.40 -10.63
N HIS A 120 -7.26 -4.12 -9.89
CA HIS A 120 -6.26 -3.17 -10.37
C HIS A 120 -5.52 -3.69 -11.60
N LEU A 121 -5.29 -5.00 -11.72
CA LEU A 121 -4.72 -5.61 -12.92
C LEU A 121 -5.68 -5.49 -14.12
N HIS A 122 -6.97 -5.73 -13.91
CA HIS A 122 -8.00 -5.55 -14.92
C HIS A 122 -8.01 -4.10 -15.44
N ARG A 123 -8.00 -3.11 -14.55
CA ARG A 123 -7.95 -1.69 -14.94
C ARG A 123 -6.69 -1.34 -15.70
N LEU A 124 -5.52 -1.75 -15.20
CA LEU A 124 -4.26 -1.52 -15.90
C LEU A 124 -4.28 -2.11 -17.32
N GLU A 125 -4.91 -3.26 -17.51
CA GLU A 125 -5.05 -3.89 -18.82
C GLU A 125 -5.98 -3.09 -19.75
N GLN A 126 -7.13 -2.62 -19.26
CA GLN A 126 -8.13 -1.91 -20.07
C GLN A 126 -7.79 -0.44 -20.35
N THR A 127 -7.07 0.22 -19.45
CA THR A 127 -6.77 1.66 -19.56
C THR A 127 -5.78 1.97 -20.70
N PRO A 128 -5.91 3.10 -21.41
CA PRO A 128 -4.90 3.54 -22.39
C PRO A 128 -3.50 3.70 -21.77
N ALA A 129 -2.44 3.42 -22.54
CA ALA A 129 -1.07 3.47 -22.03
C ALA A 129 -0.68 4.83 -21.40
N ALA A 130 -1.26 5.93 -21.89
CA ALA A 130 -1.05 7.29 -21.38
C ALA A 130 -1.54 7.50 -19.93
N GLU A 131 -2.57 6.76 -19.51
CA GLU A 131 -3.19 6.89 -18.18
C GLU A 131 -2.66 5.87 -17.16
N THR A 132 -1.72 5.00 -17.57
CA THR A 132 -1.16 3.93 -16.73
C THR A 132 -0.63 4.44 -15.39
N LEU A 133 0.04 5.59 -15.37
CA LEU A 133 0.58 6.17 -14.12
C LEU A 133 -0.51 6.60 -13.15
N ALA A 134 -1.63 7.13 -13.65
CA ALA A 134 -2.75 7.53 -12.80
C ALA A 134 -3.37 6.29 -12.13
N VAL A 135 -3.62 5.23 -12.92
CA VAL A 135 -4.14 3.96 -12.43
C VAL A 135 -3.17 3.30 -11.45
N LEU A 136 -1.87 3.32 -11.72
CA LEU A 136 -0.84 2.81 -10.80
C LEU A 136 -0.86 3.57 -9.47
N THR A 137 -0.86 4.91 -9.52
CA THR A 137 -0.87 5.77 -8.32
C THR A 137 -2.10 5.47 -7.46
N HIS A 138 -3.26 5.32 -8.10
CA HIS A 138 -4.49 4.90 -7.44
C HIS A 138 -4.35 3.52 -6.81
N ALA A 139 -3.82 2.53 -7.53
CA ALA A 139 -3.63 1.19 -7.03
C ALA A 139 -2.73 1.16 -5.79
N VAL A 140 -1.61 1.88 -5.80
CA VAL A 140 -0.70 1.98 -4.66
C VAL A 140 -1.38 2.63 -3.46
N PHE A 141 -2.07 3.76 -3.65
CA PHE A 141 -2.79 4.42 -2.55
C PHE A 141 -3.84 3.49 -1.95
N HIS A 142 -4.64 2.84 -2.79
CA HIS A 142 -5.69 1.92 -2.35
C HIS A 142 -5.09 0.72 -1.59
N LEU A 143 -3.99 0.13 -2.07
CA LEU A 143 -3.33 -0.96 -1.37
C LEU A 143 -2.76 -0.54 0.00
N LEU A 144 -2.24 0.68 0.13
CA LEU A 144 -1.80 1.24 1.42
C LEU A 144 -2.98 1.45 2.37
N LYS A 145 -4.15 1.87 1.86
CA LYS A 145 -5.41 1.97 2.63
C LYS A 145 -5.85 0.60 3.13
N LEU A 146 -5.84 -0.43 2.27
CA LEU A 146 -6.15 -1.81 2.66
C LEU A 146 -5.16 -2.38 3.69
N ALA A 147 -3.89 -1.98 3.63
CA ALA A 147 -2.91 -2.35 4.65
C ALA A 147 -3.05 -1.58 5.98
N GLY A 148 -3.98 -0.62 6.08
CA GLY A 148 -4.19 0.19 7.27
C GLY A 148 -3.10 1.24 7.52
N VAL A 149 -2.32 1.59 6.49
CA VAL A 149 -1.19 2.52 6.57
C VAL A 149 -1.30 3.67 5.57
N ALA A 150 -2.51 3.98 5.07
CA ALA A 150 -2.71 5.09 4.15
C ALA A 150 -2.11 6.41 4.69
N PRO A 151 -1.48 7.22 3.84
CA PRO A 151 -0.94 8.51 4.26
C PRO A 151 -2.06 9.48 4.64
N GLU A 152 -1.85 10.26 5.69
CA GLU A 152 -2.72 11.37 6.07
C GLU A 152 -2.49 12.56 5.13
N VAL A 153 -3.56 13.02 4.48
CA VAL A 153 -3.51 14.02 3.40
C VAL A 153 -4.50 15.17 3.60
N HIS A 154 -5.34 15.12 4.62
CA HIS A 154 -6.31 16.17 4.94
C HIS A 154 -5.84 17.08 6.07
N ARG A 155 -4.95 16.58 6.94
CA ARG A 155 -4.43 17.33 8.08
C ARG A 155 -2.92 17.20 8.17
N CYS A 156 -2.27 18.21 8.71
CA CYS A 156 -0.85 18.12 9.05
C CYS A 156 -0.65 17.07 10.14
N CYS A 157 0.20 16.06 9.90
CA CYS A 157 0.45 14.99 10.87
C CYS A 157 0.97 15.48 12.24
N VAL A 158 1.57 16.68 12.28
CA VAL A 158 2.16 17.23 13.50
C VAL A 158 1.29 18.31 14.13
N SER A 159 0.88 19.34 13.38
CA SER A 159 0.07 20.45 13.91
C SER A 159 -1.42 20.13 13.96
N GLN A 160 -1.89 19.09 13.27
CA GLN A 160 -3.29 18.69 13.14
C GLN A 160 -4.19 19.74 12.46
N GLU A 161 -3.60 20.80 11.91
CA GLU A 161 -4.28 21.81 11.13
C GLU A 161 -4.80 21.21 9.81
N PRO A 162 -6.02 21.56 9.38
CA PRO A 162 -6.56 21.13 8.10
C PRO A 162 -5.73 21.71 6.95
N LEU A 163 -5.51 20.90 5.93
CA LEU A 163 -4.74 21.24 4.74
C LEU A 163 -5.68 21.46 3.57
N THR A 164 -5.82 22.72 3.17
CA THR A 164 -6.59 23.10 1.99
C THR A 164 -5.63 23.55 0.89
N PRO A 165 -5.60 22.87 -0.27
CA PRO A 165 -4.80 23.33 -1.41
C PRO A 165 -5.18 24.74 -1.83
N ASN A 166 -4.18 25.63 -1.98
CA ASN A 166 -4.41 26.99 -2.47
C ASN A 166 -4.02 27.11 -3.94
N PHE A 167 -5.01 26.98 -4.84
CA PHE A 167 -4.81 27.10 -6.29
C PHE A 167 -4.53 28.54 -6.75
N ALA A 168 -4.76 29.55 -5.90
CA ALA A 168 -4.49 30.94 -6.25
C ALA A 168 -2.99 31.26 -6.19
N ASP A 169 -2.21 30.52 -5.40
CA ASP A 169 -0.78 30.72 -5.20
C ASP A 169 0.03 29.64 -5.96
N PRO A 170 0.74 29.99 -7.06
CA PRO A 170 1.56 29.04 -7.82
C PRO A 170 2.75 28.48 -7.02
N GLN A 171 3.20 29.19 -5.99
CA GLN A 171 4.32 28.80 -5.13
C GLN A 171 3.86 28.01 -3.90
N TRP A 172 2.55 27.79 -3.75
CA TRP A 172 2.00 27.02 -2.64
C TRP A 172 2.59 25.62 -2.64
N ARG A 173 3.14 25.22 -1.50
CA ARG A 173 3.73 23.88 -1.31
C ARG A 173 3.41 23.35 0.08
N ILE A 174 3.36 22.03 0.18
CA ILE A 174 3.21 21.26 1.42
C ILE A 174 4.32 20.20 1.48
N GLY A 175 4.69 19.76 2.67
CA GLY A 175 5.60 18.64 2.85
C GLY A 175 4.87 17.30 2.83
N PHE A 176 5.54 16.26 2.35
CA PHE A 176 5.11 14.87 2.43
C PHE A 176 6.27 14.03 2.95
N HIS A 177 6.06 13.36 4.08
CA HIS A 177 7.10 12.74 4.87
C HIS A 177 6.62 11.40 5.43
N ALA A 178 7.25 10.31 4.98
CA ALA A 178 6.84 8.95 5.34
C ALA A 178 6.91 8.69 6.86
N GLY A 179 7.99 9.12 7.52
CA GLY A 179 8.19 8.87 8.96
C GLY A 179 7.14 9.46 9.91
N VAL A 180 6.41 10.50 9.48
CA VAL A 180 5.33 11.12 10.27
C VAL A 180 3.94 10.70 9.78
N GLY A 181 3.85 9.86 8.75
CA GLY A 181 2.60 9.29 8.26
C GLY A 181 1.91 10.08 7.14
N GLY A 182 2.59 11.03 6.48
CA GLY A 182 1.99 11.73 5.32
C GLY A 182 2.34 13.21 5.25
N THR A 183 1.31 14.05 5.16
CA THR A 183 1.45 15.47 4.86
C THR A 183 1.77 16.34 6.09
N VAL A 184 2.62 17.34 5.90
CA VAL A 184 3.01 18.31 6.94
C VAL A 184 3.16 19.71 6.38
N THR A 185 2.89 20.74 7.18
CA THR A 185 3.14 22.13 6.78
C THR A 185 4.64 22.38 6.55
N LEU A 186 5.00 23.30 5.65
CA LEU A 186 6.41 23.61 5.36
C LEU A 186 7.21 24.01 6.62
N PRO A 187 6.68 24.85 7.55
CA PRO A 187 7.41 25.17 8.78
C PRO A 187 7.67 23.94 9.66
N VAL A 188 6.72 22.99 9.69
CA VAL A 188 6.91 21.71 10.38
C VAL A 188 7.98 20.88 9.67
N LEU A 189 7.92 20.80 8.34
CA LEU A 189 8.90 20.07 7.55
C LEU A 189 10.33 20.60 7.78
N ASP A 190 10.51 21.92 7.77
CA ASP A 190 11.81 22.54 8.01
C ASP A 190 12.35 22.22 9.42
N ARG A 191 11.47 22.14 10.43
CA ARG A 191 11.86 21.70 11.79
C ARG A 191 12.24 20.22 11.83
N LEU A 192 11.54 19.36 11.10
CA LEU A 192 11.87 17.93 11.00
C LEU A 192 13.22 17.73 10.31
N MET A 193 13.48 18.48 9.24
CA MET A 193 14.75 18.43 8.50
C MET A 193 15.92 19.08 9.25
N GLY A 194 15.66 20.18 9.98
CA GLY A 194 16.66 20.92 10.77
C GLY A 194 17.10 20.22 12.07
N LYS A 195 16.37 19.18 12.50
CA LYS A 195 16.72 18.33 13.65
C LYS A 195 17.68 17.17 13.30
N ARG A 196 18.38 17.21 12.16
CA ARG A 196 19.54 16.33 11.96
C ARG A 196 20.57 16.67 13.03
N PRO A 197 20.93 15.78 13.98
CA PRO A 197 22.00 16.07 14.91
C PRO A 197 23.26 16.34 14.10
N ASN A 198 23.88 17.48 14.38
CA ASN A 198 25.18 17.83 13.86
C ASN A 198 26.14 16.68 14.21
N ARG A 199 26.68 15.97 13.22
CA ARG A 199 27.78 15.02 13.42
C ARG A 199 29.03 15.86 13.71
N THR A 200 29.16 16.34 14.93
CA THR A 200 30.38 16.94 15.50
C THR A 200 30.22 16.99 17.02
N ASN A 201 30.29 15.82 17.65
CA ASN A 201 31.11 15.53 18.83
C ASN A 201 30.67 14.16 19.36
N CYS A 202 31.51 13.15 19.11
CA CYS A 202 31.54 11.97 19.97
C CYS A 202 32.30 12.37 21.24
N ASP A 203 31.66 13.12 22.13
CA ASP A 203 32.10 13.20 23.51
C ASP A 203 31.05 12.51 24.36
N LEU A 204 31.51 11.46 25.03
CA LEU A 204 30.82 10.75 26.08
C LEU A 204 30.32 11.79 27.10
N VAL A 205 29.01 11.87 27.29
CA VAL A 205 28.44 12.47 28.50
C VAL A 205 27.51 11.44 29.11
N ASP A 206 27.82 11.16 30.37
CA ASP A 206 27.33 10.08 31.21
C ASP A 206 25.81 10.02 31.34
N ALA A 207 25.36 8.79 31.56
CA ALA A 207 24.01 8.47 31.99
C ALA A 207 23.79 8.97 33.43
N ASP A 208 23.40 10.23 33.57
CA ASP A 208 22.64 10.73 34.73
C ASP A 208 22.19 12.16 34.47
N GLN A 209 20.92 12.32 34.07
CA GLN A 209 20.02 13.46 34.34
C GLN A 209 18.83 13.44 33.35
N ILE A 210 17.85 12.56 33.62
CA ILE A 210 16.48 12.74 33.15
C ILE A 210 15.59 12.68 34.39
N ASN A 211 15.48 13.81 35.10
CA ASN A 211 14.31 14.06 35.93
C ASN A 211 14.18 15.55 36.27
N SER A 212 13.43 16.31 35.46
CA SER A 212 12.85 17.59 35.89
C SER A 212 11.97 18.21 34.80
N GLN A 213 10.73 17.72 34.62
CA GLN A 213 9.60 18.55 34.16
C GLN A 213 8.28 18.11 34.85
N PRO A 214 7.56 19.00 35.55
CA PRO A 214 6.45 18.66 36.44
C PRO A 214 5.07 18.76 35.75
N ALA A 215 4.77 17.84 34.83
CA ALA A 215 3.42 17.73 34.23
C ALA A 215 2.87 16.29 34.16
N VAL A 216 3.62 15.30 34.66
CA VAL A 216 3.25 13.88 34.60
C VAL A 216 2.84 13.31 35.97
N LEU A 217 3.08 14.04 37.07
CA LEU A 217 2.78 13.58 38.43
C LEU A 217 1.36 13.91 38.92
N GLU A 218 0.62 14.79 38.23
CA GLU A 218 -0.74 15.16 38.64
C GLU A 218 -1.82 14.24 38.04
N PHE A 219 -1.52 13.59 36.91
CA PHE A 219 -2.43 12.66 36.24
C PHE A 219 -2.41 11.24 36.84
N LEU A 220 -1.34 10.86 37.56
CA LEU A 220 -1.19 9.53 38.14
C LEU A 220 -1.71 9.41 39.58
N ASN A 221 -1.87 10.53 40.31
CA ASN A 221 -2.41 10.53 41.69
C ASN A 221 -3.95 10.56 41.77
N LEU A 222 -4.67 10.68 40.65
CA LEU A 222 -6.14 10.68 40.65
C LEU A 222 -6.77 9.29 40.50
N ALA A 223 -5.96 8.25 40.24
CA ALA A 223 -6.45 6.89 39.96
C ALA A 223 -6.27 5.89 41.13
N GLU A 224 -5.65 6.29 42.24
CA GLU A 224 -5.39 5.38 43.39
C GLU A 224 -6.39 5.51 44.55
N ASN A 225 -7.39 6.39 44.47
CA ASN A 225 -8.40 6.54 45.52
C ASN A 225 -9.81 6.21 45.04
N ARG A 226 -10.13 4.90 45.03
CA ARG A 226 -11.41 4.32 45.52
C ARG A 226 -11.42 2.81 45.27
N GLY A 227 -10.98 2.06 46.28
CA GLY A 227 -11.28 0.65 46.44
C GLY A 227 -12.52 0.42 47.33
N GLN A 228 -13.16 -0.74 47.08
CA GLN A 228 -14.25 -1.41 47.84
C GLN A 228 -15.66 -0.83 47.61
N TRP A 229 -16.70 -1.63 47.31
CA TRP A 229 -17.30 -2.67 48.17
C TRP A 229 -17.99 -3.85 47.41
N VAL A 230 -17.74 -5.07 47.92
CA VAL A 230 -18.61 -6.24 48.26
C VAL A 230 -19.56 -6.91 47.22
N ALA A 231 -19.59 -8.25 47.27
CA ALA A 231 -20.30 -9.19 46.40
C ALA A 231 -21.67 -9.71 46.93
N SER A 232 -22.59 -9.94 45.97
CA SER A 232 -23.68 -10.96 45.84
C SER A 232 -24.93 -10.92 46.75
N PRO A 233 -26.04 -11.65 46.42
CA PRO A 233 -26.72 -11.92 45.13
C PRO A 233 -28.29 -11.81 45.18
N GLU A 234 -28.98 -11.71 44.04
CA GLU A 234 -30.18 -12.52 43.64
C GLU A 234 -31.04 -11.89 42.51
N ALA A 235 -31.38 -12.77 41.56
CA ALA A 235 -32.59 -12.86 40.72
C ALA A 235 -33.15 -11.62 39.98
N ALA A 236 -33.09 -11.65 38.64
CA ALA A 236 -34.31 -11.80 37.81
C ALA A 236 -33.96 -11.94 36.32
N ILE A 237 -34.69 -12.87 35.71
CA ILE A 237 -34.66 -13.32 34.31
C ILE A 237 -35.22 -12.24 33.38
N ALA A 238 -34.53 -11.91 32.28
CA ALA A 238 -35.17 -11.58 31.00
C ALA A 238 -34.12 -11.52 29.88
N SER A 239 -34.33 -12.36 28.87
CA SER A 239 -33.63 -12.45 27.61
C SER A 239 -33.93 -11.27 26.68
N SER A 240 -32.89 -10.64 26.13
CA SER A 240 -32.96 -9.97 24.81
C SER A 240 -31.56 -9.72 24.26
N HIS A 241 -31.35 -10.12 23.01
CA HIS A 241 -30.14 -9.96 22.21
C HIS A 241 -29.53 -8.56 22.25
N GLN A 242 -28.24 -8.46 22.59
CA GLN A 242 -27.37 -7.37 22.15
C GLN A 242 -25.97 -7.92 21.83
N VAL A 243 -25.57 -7.74 20.57
CA VAL A 243 -24.20 -7.93 20.08
C VAL A 243 -23.34 -6.83 20.69
N SER A 244 -22.37 -7.21 21.52
CA SER A 244 -21.39 -6.30 22.10
C SER A 244 -20.21 -6.17 21.13
N GLU A 245 -20.17 -5.07 20.39
CA GLU A 245 -18.96 -4.62 19.70
C GLU A 245 -17.97 -4.09 20.74
N SER A 246 -16.91 -4.86 20.98
CA SER A 246 -15.74 -4.38 21.73
C SER A 246 -14.81 -3.64 20.76
N PRO A 247 -14.38 -2.39 21.04
CA PRO A 247 -13.42 -1.70 20.19
C PRO A 247 -12.06 -2.37 20.37
N VAL A 248 -11.62 -3.11 19.35
CA VAL A 248 -10.25 -3.62 19.27
C VAL A 248 -9.31 -2.42 19.18
N ARG A 249 -8.66 -2.08 20.29
CA ARG A 249 -7.58 -1.09 20.32
C ARG A 249 -6.40 -1.62 19.52
N TYR A 250 -6.23 -1.15 18.28
CA TYR A 250 -4.99 -1.32 17.54
C TYR A 250 -3.89 -0.55 18.26
N ARG A 251 -2.97 -1.28 18.91
CA ARG A 251 -1.73 -0.71 19.40
C ARG A 251 -0.82 -0.54 18.19
N VAL A 252 -0.76 0.67 17.63
CA VAL A 252 0.26 1.04 16.63
C VAL A 252 1.62 0.77 17.26
N ARG A 253 2.28 -0.31 16.85
CA ARG A 253 3.69 -0.50 17.19
C ARG A 253 4.44 0.65 16.51
N SER A 254 5.07 1.50 17.31
CA SER A 254 6.08 2.43 16.80
C SER A 254 7.11 1.61 16.02
N ALA A 255 7.26 1.91 14.73
CA ALA A 255 8.22 1.25 13.86
C ALA A 255 9.62 1.32 14.48
N PRO A 256 10.43 0.24 14.40
CA PRO A 256 11.83 0.31 14.79
C PRO A 256 12.54 1.34 13.90
N ARG A 257 13.26 2.30 14.52
CA ARG A 257 14.13 3.23 13.79
C ARG A 257 15.09 2.43 12.91
N SER A 258 15.00 2.58 11.59
CA SER A 258 15.92 1.94 10.67
C SER A 258 17.35 2.40 10.97
N LYS A 259 18.27 1.45 11.09
CA LYS A 259 19.71 1.70 11.37
C LYS A 259 20.52 2.10 10.14
N SER A 260 19.87 2.48 9.03
CA SER A 260 20.56 2.94 7.82
C SER A 260 20.48 4.45 7.72
N GLY A 261 21.62 5.14 7.76
CA GLY A 261 21.75 6.61 7.68
C GLY A 261 21.37 7.25 6.34
N ALA A 262 20.36 6.73 5.63
CA ALA A 262 19.72 7.42 4.53
C ALA A 262 18.66 8.37 5.12
N GLY A 263 18.73 9.65 4.79
CA GLY A 263 17.74 10.63 5.26
C GLY A 263 16.32 10.17 4.92
N GLU A 264 15.38 10.39 5.84
CA GLU A 264 13.97 10.07 5.62
C GLU A 264 13.47 10.73 4.32
N PRO A 265 12.71 10.01 3.48
CA PRO A 265 12.31 10.53 2.18
C PRO A 265 11.32 11.68 2.38
N VAL A 266 11.73 12.87 1.93
CA VAL A 266 10.94 14.10 1.95
C VAL A 266 10.62 14.50 0.53
N VAL A 267 9.33 14.70 0.26
CA VAL A 267 8.83 15.24 -1.02
C VAL A 267 8.06 16.52 -0.72
N LYS A 268 8.20 17.54 -1.57
CA LYS A 268 7.35 18.74 -1.51
C LYS A 268 6.27 18.58 -2.57
N LEU A 269 5.02 18.76 -2.18
CA LEU A 269 3.87 18.67 -3.07
C LEU A 269 3.28 20.06 -3.33
N ASP A 270 2.79 20.30 -4.53
CA ASP A 270 2.00 21.46 -4.90
C ASP A 270 0.50 21.29 -4.60
N ALA A 271 -0.29 22.31 -4.95
CA ALA A 271 -1.72 22.32 -4.69
C ALA A 271 -2.48 21.24 -5.49
N ILE A 272 -2.06 20.96 -6.72
CA ILE A 272 -2.69 19.95 -7.58
C ILE A 272 -2.37 18.56 -7.03
N GLU A 273 -1.11 18.31 -6.67
CA GLU A 273 -0.65 17.05 -6.10
C GLU A 273 -1.37 16.72 -4.78
N LEU A 274 -1.46 17.69 -3.86
CA LEU A 274 -2.21 17.48 -2.61
C LEU A 274 -3.69 17.20 -2.89
N PHE A 275 -4.31 17.96 -3.78
CA PHE A 275 -5.71 17.77 -4.14
C PHE A 275 -5.97 16.36 -4.69
N LEU A 276 -5.10 15.88 -5.59
CA LEU A 276 -5.23 14.53 -6.14
C LEU A 276 -5.06 13.45 -5.08
N LEU A 277 -4.11 13.59 -4.15
CA LEU A 277 -4.00 12.65 -3.02
C LEU A 277 -5.25 12.67 -2.12
N GLN A 278 -5.82 13.84 -1.88
CA GLN A 278 -7.08 13.96 -1.13
C GLN A 278 -8.23 13.27 -1.85
N GLN A 279 -8.33 13.40 -3.18
CA GLN A 279 -9.31 12.65 -3.98
C GLN A 279 -9.07 11.13 -3.90
N LEU A 280 -7.83 10.68 -4.04
CA LEU A 280 -7.47 9.26 -3.92
C LEU A 280 -7.86 8.67 -2.55
N SER A 281 -7.76 9.46 -1.48
CA SER A 281 -8.14 9.01 -0.13
C SER A 281 -9.64 8.78 0.04
N GLN A 282 -10.45 9.54 -0.72
CA GLN A 282 -11.92 9.52 -0.66
C GLN A 282 -12.54 8.46 -1.57
N LEU A 283 -11.78 7.88 -2.50
CA LEU A 283 -12.30 6.85 -3.38
C LEU A 283 -12.64 5.59 -2.57
N ASP A 284 -13.94 5.27 -2.58
CA ASP A 284 -14.47 4.03 -2.05
C ASP A 284 -14.49 2.95 -3.13
N TRP A 285 -14.26 1.71 -2.68
CA TRP A 285 -14.16 0.48 -3.47
C TRP A 285 -15.30 0.27 -4.49
N LEU A 286 -16.47 0.89 -4.30
CA LEU A 286 -17.68 0.68 -5.11
C LEU A 286 -17.89 1.69 -6.26
N ASN A 287 -17.19 2.83 -6.29
CA ASN A 287 -17.46 3.93 -7.24
C ASN A 287 -16.45 4.03 -8.40
N LEU A 288 -15.75 2.95 -8.70
CA LEU A 288 -14.51 3.01 -9.48
C LEU A 288 -14.69 2.98 -11.00
N GLU A 289 -15.90 2.69 -11.52
CA GLU A 289 -16.18 2.75 -12.97
C GLU A 289 -16.43 4.17 -13.49
N THR A 290 -16.77 5.16 -12.63
CA THR A 290 -17.35 6.43 -13.10
C THR A 290 -16.67 7.71 -12.58
N ALA A 291 -15.79 7.63 -11.58
CA ALA A 291 -15.41 8.84 -10.83
C ALA A 291 -14.27 9.69 -11.43
N TRP A 292 -13.37 9.16 -12.27
CA TRP A 292 -12.07 9.84 -12.51
C TRP A 292 -11.98 10.57 -13.84
N VAL A 293 -12.78 10.16 -14.84
CA VAL A 293 -12.91 10.91 -16.12
C VAL A 293 -13.55 12.30 -15.87
N SER A 294 -14.22 12.48 -14.74
CA SER A 294 -14.99 13.69 -14.41
C SER A 294 -14.48 14.48 -13.21
N ALA A 295 -13.30 14.15 -12.63
CA ALA A 295 -12.69 14.94 -11.57
C ALA A 295 -12.19 16.28 -12.13
N ALA A 296 -13.13 17.20 -12.35
CA ALA A 296 -12.86 18.54 -12.82
C ALA A 296 -12.00 19.27 -11.79
N LEU A 297 -10.75 19.59 -12.14
CA LEU A 297 -9.95 20.57 -11.41
C LEU A 297 -10.76 21.87 -11.28
N PRO A 298 -10.75 22.55 -10.12
CA PRO A 298 -11.33 23.88 -10.02
C PRO A 298 -10.67 24.77 -11.08
N SER A 299 -11.51 25.30 -11.96
CA SER A 299 -11.10 25.93 -13.21
C SER A 299 -10.20 27.15 -12.97
N ARG A 300 -8.91 27.00 -13.28
CA ARG A 300 -8.03 28.14 -13.59
C ARG A 300 -7.97 28.28 -15.11
N THR A 301 -8.80 29.18 -15.63
CA THR A 301 -8.89 29.57 -17.04
C THR A 301 -7.54 30.04 -17.59
N THR A 302 -6.96 29.28 -18.52
CA THR A 302 -6.65 29.66 -19.93
C THR A 302 -5.99 28.47 -20.62
N TRP A 303 -6.81 27.52 -21.09
CA TRP A 303 -6.48 26.63 -22.20
C TRP A 303 -7.67 26.63 -23.14
N GLN A 304 -7.97 27.79 -23.73
CA GLN A 304 -8.91 27.88 -24.85
C GLN A 304 -8.17 27.44 -26.10
N ASN A 305 -8.26 26.15 -26.41
CA ASN A 305 -8.64 25.60 -27.71
C ASN A 305 -8.45 24.08 -27.72
N SER A 306 -9.47 23.40 -28.23
CA SER A 306 -9.58 21.95 -28.54
C SER A 306 -10.44 21.15 -27.55
N ALA A 307 -11.38 20.42 -28.12
CA ALA A 307 -12.45 19.67 -27.49
C ALA A 307 -11.97 18.37 -26.79
N GLU A 308 -10.94 18.47 -25.96
CA GLU A 308 -10.42 17.37 -25.14
C GLU A 308 -10.59 17.71 -23.67
N THR A 309 -11.15 16.79 -22.90
CA THR A 309 -11.22 16.87 -21.43
C THR A 309 -9.81 17.17 -20.90
N PRO A 310 -9.60 18.19 -20.04
CA PRO A 310 -8.28 18.55 -19.57
C PRO A 310 -7.68 17.38 -18.77
N SER A 311 -6.79 16.62 -19.40
CA SER A 311 -6.09 15.50 -18.76
C SER A 311 -4.97 16.04 -17.87
N ILE A 312 -4.82 15.46 -16.68
CA ILE A 312 -3.77 15.84 -15.74
C ILE A 312 -2.40 15.51 -16.37
N PRO A 313 -1.43 16.45 -16.37
CA PRO A 313 -0.13 16.20 -16.98
C PRO A 313 0.60 14.99 -16.36
N GLN A 314 1.26 14.20 -17.21
CA GLN A 314 1.94 12.97 -16.80
C GLN A 314 3.01 13.19 -15.70
N HIS A 315 3.68 14.35 -15.68
CA HIS A 315 4.70 14.67 -14.68
C HIS A 315 4.13 14.80 -13.26
N VAL A 316 2.86 15.23 -13.13
CA VAL A 316 2.16 15.33 -11.84
C VAL A 316 1.97 13.92 -11.27
N TRP A 317 1.48 12.99 -12.10
CA TRP A 317 1.34 11.58 -11.70
C TRP A 317 2.68 10.92 -11.36
N LEU A 318 3.74 11.22 -12.10
CA LEU A 318 5.07 10.70 -11.80
C LEU A 318 5.61 11.21 -10.46
N SER A 319 5.32 12.47 -10.11
CA SER A 319 5.69 13.05 -8.81
C SER A 319 4.91 12.42 -7.66
N LEU A 320 3.60 12.19 -7.85
CA LEU A 320 2.77 11.47 -6.88
C LEU A 320 3.19 10.01 -6.70
N GLU A 321 3.50 9.31 -7.80
CA GLU A 321 4.07 7.97 -7.76
C GLU A 321 5.34 7.96 -6.91
N LYS A 322 6.26 8.92 -7.10
CA LYS A 322 7.49 9.03 -6.31
C LYS A 322 7.22 9.21 -4.81
N ALA A 323 6.28 10.08 -4.47
CA ALA A 323 5.89 10.29 -3.07
C ALA A 323 5.32 9.01 -2.44
N LEU A 324 4.37 8.35 -3.13
CA LEU A 324 3.76 7.11 -2.66
C LEU A 324 4.73 5.94 -2.65
N ARG A 325 5.65 5.87 -3.61
CA ARG A 325 6.74 4.88 -3.67
C ARG A 325 7.60 4.94 -2.42
N CYS A 326 8.13 6.13 -2.12
CA CYS A 326 8.95 6.33 -0.93
C CYS A 326 8.19 5.97 0.35
N TYR A 327 6.91 6.33 0.42
CA TYR A 327 6.03 6.00 1.53
C TYR A 327 5.80 4.50 1.67
N ALA A 328 5.43 3.82 0.58
CA ALA A 328 5.20 2.39 0.55
C ALA A 328 6.47 1.61 0.92
N GLN A 329 7.63 1.99 0.39
CA GLN A 329 8.91 1.35 0.73
C GLN A 329 9.27 1.53 2.21
N TYR A 330 8.97 2.69 2.80
CA TYR A 330 9.18 2.94 4.23
C TYR A 330 8.28 2.05 5.09
N HIS A 331 6.98 1.99 4.80
CA HIS A 331 6.02 1.23 5.61
C HIS A 331 6.06 -0.29 5.40
N LEU A 332 6.39 -0.74 4.19
CA LEU A 332 6.51 -2.17 3.86
C LEU A 332 7.92 -2.71 4.14
N GLU A 333 8.86 -1.84 4.55
CA GLU A 333 10.28 -2.17 4.79
C GLU A 333 10.95 -2.91 3.63
N ARG A 334 10.49 -2.66 2.40
CA ARG A 334 10.89 -3.39 1.20
C ARG A 334 11.02 -2.46 0.02
N SER A 335 12.08 -2.66 -0.76
CA SER A 335 12.26 -1.97 -2.04
C SER A 335 11.29 -2.50 -3.10
N ILE A 336 10.67 -1.61 -3.87
CA ILE A 336 9.90 -1.95 -5.08
C ILE A 336 10.87 -1.91 -6.27
N GLN A 337 11.20 -3.09 -6.80
CA GLN A 337 12.24 -3.26 -7.82
C GLN A 337 11.78 -2.76 -9.19
N SER A 338 10.54 -3.07 -9.57
CA SER A 338 9.91 -2.57 -10.81
C SER A 338 9.81 -1.04 -10.90
N ALA A 339 9.95 -0.33 -9.78
CA ALA A 339 9.93 1.13 -9.78
C ALA A 339 11.06 1.77 -10.59
N SER A 340 12.22 1.11 -10.74
CA SER A 340 13.31 1.64 -11.57
C SER A 340 12.93 1.73 -13.05
N LEU A 341 12.02 0.86 -13.49
CA LEU A 341 11.49 0.86 -14.85
C LEU A 341 10.38 1.90 -15.02
N ILE A 342 9.67 2.28 -13.97
CA ILE A 342 8.68 3.38 -14.03
C ILE A 342 9.36 4.68 -14.45
N ASP A 343 10.46 5.04 -13.81
CA ASP A 343 11.19 6.26 -14.17
C ASP A 343 11.57 6.21 -15.65
N THR A 344 12.16 5.12 -16.13
CA THR A 344 12.57 4.98 -17.55
C THR A 344 11.39 5.00 -18.54
N CYS A 345 10.29 4.29 -18.24
CA CYS A 345 9.16 4.13 -19.14
C CYS A 345 8.31 5.40 -19.29
N PHE A 346 8.38 6.29 -18.31
CA PHE A 346 7.54 7.47 -18.20
C PHE A 346 8.30 8.80 -18.11
N SER A 347 9.64 8.79 -17.96
CA SER A 347 10.49 10.00 -18.10
C SER A 347 10.81 10.33 -19.56
N ALA A 348 10.70 9.35 -20.46
CA ALA A 348 10.85 9.56 -21.88
C ALA A 348 9.53 10.10 -22.46
N GLN A 349 9.41 11.42 -22.56
CA GLN A 349 8.63 12.01 -23.65
C GLN A 349 9.60 12.76 -24.58
N PRO A 350 9.53 12.53 -25.90
CA PRO A 350 10.23 13.35 -26.89
C PRO A 350 9.67 14.77 -26.96
#